data_AF-A0A949SEF6-F1
#
_entry.id   AF-A0A949SEF6-F1
#
_cell.length_a   1.000
_cell.length_b   1.000
_cell.length_c   1.000
_cell.angle_alpha   90.00
_cell.angle_beta   90.00
_cell.angle_gamma   90.00
#
_symmetry.space_group_name_H-M   'P 1'
#
loop_
_entity.id
_entity.type
_entity.pdbx_description
1 polymer ?
#
loop_
_entity_poly.entity_id
_entity_poly.type
_entity_poly.pdbx_seq_one_letter_code
_entity_poly.pdbx_strand_id
1 'polypeptide(L)'
;MKKTQFTEQQIVAMLKQHEQGLRAVDIARANGISEKTLYRWKSKYGGMDIKELKRVKELLEAGAEVNSSILTLAIYVKSITIVKLLLPYCEDVNQLPVRLDDTPLMSAAWKGLDTVIKLLIEKGASVNYKNRHG
;
A
#
# COMPACT_ATOMS: atom_id res chain seq x y z
N MET A 1 22.82 -5.58 13.62
CA MET A 1 21.95 -6.55 12.90
C MET A 1 22.82 -7.41 12.00
N LYS A 2 22.71 -8.74 12.03
CA LYS A 2 23.48 -9.59 11.09
C LYS A 2 23.09 -9.19 9.66
N LYS A 3 24.07 -8.77 8.85
CA LYS A 3 23.87 -8.47 7.43
C LYS A 3 23.32 -9.73 6.78
N THR A 4 22.13 -9.66 6.20
CA THR A 4 21.61 -10.74 5.35
C THR A 4 22.53 -10.83 4.14
N GLN A 5 22.85 -12.05 3.71
CA GLN A 5 23.63 -12.29 2.49
C GLN A 5 22.94 -11.73 1.24
N PHE A 6 21.63 -11.49 1.32
CA PHE A 6 20.79 -10.99 0.25
C PHE A 6 20.48 -9.50 0.43
N THR A 7 20.49 -8.76 -0.68
CA THR A 7 20.05 -7.37 -0.74
C THR A 7 18.53 -7.28 -0.68
N GLU A 8 17.99 -6.12 -0.29
CA GLU A 8 16.52 -5.91 -0.27
C GLU A 8 15.91 -6.10 -1.67
N GLN A 9 16.61 -5.67 -2.73
CA GLN A 9 16.16 -5.89 -4.11
C GLN A 9 16.09 -7.38 -4.47
N GLN A 10 17.07 -8.19 -4.05
CA GLN A 10 17.04 -9.63 -4.26
C GLN A 10 15.89 -10.29 -3.49
N ILE A 11 15.64 -9.85 -2.26
CA ILE A 11 14.54 -10.36 -1.44
C ILE A 11 13.19 -10.04 -2.11
N VAL A 12 12.97 -8.78 -2.53
CA VAL A 12 11.74 -8.36 -3.21
C VAL A 12 11.55 -9.11 -4.53
N ALA A 13 12.62 -9.36 -5.30
CA ALA A 13 12.53 -10.15 -6.53
C ALA A 13 12.05 -11.58 -6.28
N MET A 14 12.56 -12.24 -5.24
CA MET A 14 12.10 -13.59 -4.85
C MET A 14 10.65 -13.60 -4.37
N LEU A 15 10.24 -12.58 -3.61
CA LEU A 15 8.84 -12.44 -3.18
C LEU A 15 7.91 -12.24 -4.38
N LYS A 16 8.33 -11.45 -5.37
CA LYS A 16 7.58 -11.25 -6.62
C LYS A 16 7.44 -12.52 -7.46
N GLN A 17 8.47 -13.38 -7.51
CA GLN A 17 8.36 -14.70 -8.16
C GLN A 17 7.29 -15.57 -7.48
N HIS A 18 7.22 -15.51 -6.14
CA HIS A 18 6.19 -16.22 -5.39
C HIS A 18 4.79 -15.67 -5.69
N GLU A 19 4.66 -14.35 -5.81
CA GLU A 19 3.42 -13.67 -6.23
C GLU A 19 2.99 -14.04 -7.65
N GLN A 20 3.94 -14.31 -8.56
CA GLN A 20 3.69 -14.77 -9.93
C GLN A 20 3.31 -16.25 -10.01
N GLY A 21 3.15 -16.93 -8.88
CA GLY A 21 2.64 -18.30 -8.80
C GLY A 21 3.71 -19.38 -8.68
N LEU A 22 5.00 -19.04 -8.60
CA LEU A 22 6.02 -20.03 -8.28
C LEU A 22 5.87 -20.51 -6.83
N ARG A 23 6.08 -21.81 -6.60
CA ARG A 23 5.97 -22.40 -5.26
C ARG A 23 7.12 -21.91 -4.38
N ALA A 24 6.81 -21.62 -3.12
CA ALA A 24 7.79 -21.19 -2.13
C ALA A 24 8.97 -22.17 -2.02
N VAL A 25 8.71 -23.48 -2.12
CA VAL A 25 9.71 -24.56 -2.14
C VAL A 25 10.72 -24.38 -3.27
N ASP A 26 10.24 -24.07 -4.48
CA ASP A 26 11.09 -23.98 -5.67
C ASP A 26 11.99 -22.74 -5.61
N ILE A 27 11.44 -21.61 -5.15
CA ILE A 27 12.18 -20.36 -4.92
C ILE A 27 13.22 -20.56 -3.81
N ALA A 28 12.83 -21.24 -2.73
CA ALA A 28 13.72 -21.51 -1.60
C ALA A 28 14.93 -22.35 -2.03
N ARG A 29 14.69 -23.44 -2.77
CA ARG A 29 15.76 -24.30 -3.33
C ARG A 29 16.65 -23.55 -4.30
N ALA A 30 16.07 -22.79 -5.24
CA ALA A 30 16.82 -22.06 -6.26
C ALA A 30 17.75 -20.98 -5.66
N ASN A 31 17.38 -20.41 -4.52
CA ASN A 31 18.12 -19.32 -3.88
C ASN A 31 18.90 -19.76 -2.62
N GLY A 32 18.95 -21.06 -2.31
CA GLY A 32 19.69 -21.59 -1.16
C GLY A 32 19.13 -21.12 0.20
N ILE A 33 17.83 -20.86 0.29
CA ILE A 33 17.15 -20.43 1.52
C ILE A 33 16.10 -21.46 1.96
N SER A 34 15.56 -21.30 3.16
CA SER A 34 14.38 -22.07 3.60
C SER A 34 13.08 -21.36 3.23
N GLU A 35 11.99 -22.11 3.05
CA GLU A 35 10.65 -21.53 2.87
C GLU A 35 10.27 -20.63 4.06
N LYS A 36 10.68 -21.01 5.27
CA LYS A 36 10.46 -20.19 6.47
C LYS A 36 11.15 -18.82 6.36
N THR A 37 12.34 -18.77 5.77
CA THR A 37 13.05 -17.51 5.48
C THR A 37 12.26 -16.67 4.47
N LEU A 38 11.75 -17.30 3.41
CA LEU A 38 10.93 -16.63 2.39
C LEU A 38 9.65 -16.04 3.00
N TYR A 39 8.91 -16.79 3.82
CA TYR A 39 7.72 -16.27 4.50
C TYR A 39 8.04 -15.17 5.52
N ARG A 40 9.16 -15.26 6.25
CA ARG A 40 9.61 -14.18 7.14
C ARG A 40 9.93 -12.91 6.35
N TRP A 41 10.55 -13.05 5.18
CA TRP A 41 10.79 -11.94 4.28
C TRP A 41 9.50 -11.38 3.68
N LYS A 42 8.53 -12.24 3.34
CA LYS A 42 7.20 -11.81 2.91
C LYS A 42 6.55 -10.93 3.97
N SER A 43 6.60 -11.34 5.24
CA SER A 43 6.08 -10.51 6.34
C SER A 43 6.84 -9.19 6.53
N LYS A 44 8.15 -9.17 6.27
CA LYS A 44 8.99 -7.98 6.49
C LYS A 44 9.02 -7.01 5.30
N TYR A 45 8.92 -7.52 4.07
CA TYR A 45 9.17 -6.78 2.83
C TYR A 45 8.06 -6.93 1.79
N GLY A 46 7.09 -7.82 1.99
CA GLY A 46 6.08 -8.19 1.01
C GLY A 46 4.85 -7.29 0.95
N GLY A 47 4.78 -6.20 1.72
CA GLY A 47 3.59 -5.35 1.77
C GLY A 47 2.33 -6.15 2.11
N MET A 48 1.21 -5.81 1.46
CA MET A 48 -0.05 -6.56 1.55
C MET A 48 -0.06 -7.69 0.52
N ASP A 49 -0.38 -8.91 0.93
CA ASP A 49 -0.34 -10.06 0.03
C ASP A 49 -1.56 -10.15 -0.90
N ILE A 50 -1.49 -10.98 -1.96
CA ILE A 50 -2.57 -11.13 -2.96
C ILE A 50 -3.89 -11.57 -2.33
N LYS A 51 -3.86 -12.41 -1.28
CA LYS A 51 -5.08 -12.89 -0.61
C LYS A 51 -5.70 -11.76 0.22
N GLU A 52 -4.88 -10.96 0.89
CA GLU A 52 -5.30 -9.77 1.63
C GLU A 52 -5.86 -8.72 0.67
N LEU A 53 -5.20 -8.44 -0.45
CA LEU A 53 -5.72 -7.54 -1.49
C LEU A 53 -7.07 -8.02 -2.04
N LYS A 54 -7.21 -9.32 -2.30
CA LYS A 54 -8.48 -9.92 -2.73
C LYS A 54 -9.56 -9.75 -1.68
N ARG A 55 -9.24 -10.01 -0.40
CA ARG A 55 -10.18 -9.85 0.72
C ARG A 55 -10.60 -8.39 0.91
N VAL A 56 -9.67 -7.44 0.80
CA VAL A 56 -10.01 -6.01 0.85
C VAL A 56 -10.95 -5.67 -0.30
N LYS A 57 -10.66 -6.13 -1.51
CA LYS A 57 -11.54 -5.93 -2.67
C LYS A 57 -12.95 -6.49 -2.45
N GLU A 58 -13.05 -7.73 -1.96
CA GLU A 58 -14.34 -8.38 -1.66
C GLU A 58 -15.14 -7.60 -0.60
N LEU A 59 -14.48 -7.07 0.43
CA LEU A 59 -15.13 -6.23 1.45
C LEU A 59 -15.66 -4.92 0.85
N LEU A 60 -14.87 -4.28 -0.01
CA LEU A 60 -15.28 -3.05 -0.70
C LEU A 60 -16.47 -3.29 -1.63
N GLU A 61 -16.46 -4.40 -2.37
CA GLU A 61 -17.58 -4.82 -3.23
C GLU A 61 -18.83 -5.19 -2.41
N ALA A 62 -18.66 -5.66 -1.18
CA ALA A 62 -19.75 -5.91 -0.23
C ALA A 62 -20.28 -4.63 0.46
N GLY A 63 -19.74 -3.45 0.13
CA GLY A 63 -20.19 -2.16 0.67
C GLY A 63 -19.46 -1.69 1.92
N ALA A 64 -18.24 -2.19 2.18
CA ALA A 64 -17.42 -1.62 3.25
C ALA A 64 -17.06 -0.16 2.94
N GLU A 65 -17.34 0.73 3.89
CA GLU A 65 -17.09 2.17 3.73
C GLU A 65 -15.58 2.49 3.70
N VAL A 66 -15.16 3.30 2.74
CA VAL A 66 -13.82 3.88 2.69
C VAL A 66 -13.88 5.31 3.20
N ASN A 67 -13.48 5.48 4.46
CA ASN A 67 -13.28 6.81 5.02
C ASN A 67 -11.89 7.37 4.68
N SER A 68 -11.77 8.69 4.85
CA SER A 68 -10.53 9.45 4.66
C SER A 68 -9.36 8.94 5.51
N SER A 69 -9.62 8.35 6.68
CA SER A 69 -8.57 7.87 7.59
C SER A 69 -7.86 6.64 7.01
N ILE A 70 -8.60 5.70 6.44
CA ILE A 70 -8.04 4.50 5.79
C ILE A 70 -7.27 4.89 4.53
N LEU A 71 -7.83 5.79 3.71
CA LEU A 71 -7.14 6.30 2.52
C LEU A 71 -5.83 7.02 2.90
N THR A 72 -5.87 7.89 3.92
CA THR A 72 -4.69 8.63 4.37
C THR A 72 -3.63 7.69 4.96
N LEU A 73 -4.02 6.66 5.72
CA LEU A 73 -3.06 5.68 6.21
C LEU A 73 -2.30 4.97 5.07
N ALA A 74 -3.00 4.60 3.99
CA ALA A 74 -2.38 4.02 2.79
C ALA A 74 -1.31 4.94 2.16
N ILE A 75 -1.54 6.26 2.21
CA ILE A 75 -0.61 7.29 1.75
C ILE A 75 0.61 7.38 2.69
N TYR A 76 0.40 7.35 4.02
CA TYR A 76 1.50 7.42 4.99
C TYR A 76 2.44 6.22 4.91
N VAL A 77 1.90 5.02 4.67
CA VAL A 77 2.69 3.82 4.41
C VAL A 77 3.21 3.74 2.97
N LYS A 78 2.95 4.77 2.15
CA LYS A 78 3.39 4.93 0.75
C LYS A 78 2.96 3.78 -0.17
N SER A 79 1.81 3.17 0.11
CA SER A 79 1.29 2.04 -0.67
C SER A 79 0.36 2.50 -1.79
N ILE A 80 0.94 2.73 -2.98
CA ILE A 80 0.19 3.14 -4.18
C ILE A 80 -0.87 2.10 -4.55
N THR A 81 -0.59 0.80 -4.38
CA THR A 81 -1.53 -0.29 -4.69
C THR A 81 -2.80 -0.18 -3.85
N ILE A 82 -2.66 0.04 -2.53
CA ILE A 82 -3.80 0.17 -1.63
C ILE A 82 -4.56 1.47 -1.94
N VAL A 83 -3.87 2.58 -2.22
CA VAL A 83 -4.52 3.83 -2.65
C VAL A 83 -5.39 3.59 -3.88
N LYS A 84 -4.85 2.94 -4.93
CA LYS A 84 -5.60 2.63 -6.16
C LYS A 84 -6.80 1.71 -5.92
N LEU A 85 -6.69 0.80 -4.95
CA LEU A 85 -7.79 -0.12 -4.60
C LEU A 85 -8.92 0.60 -3.87
N LEU A 86 -8.59 1.52 -2.96
CA LEU A 86 -9.56 2.23 -2.11
C LEU A 86 -10.23 3.41 -2.82
N LEU A 87 -9.48 4.13 -3.64
CA LEU A 87 -9.92 5.40 -4.23
C LEU A 87 -11.26 5.33 -5.00
N PRO A 88 -11.57 4.28 -5.77
CA PRO A 88 -12.87 4.15 -6.44
C PRO A 88 -14.06 4.16 -5.47
N TYR A 89 -13.88 3.61 -4.26
CA TYR A 89 -14.89 3.43 -3.22
C TYR A 89 -14.93 4.58 -2.21
N CYS A 90 -14.06 5.58 -2.36
CA CYS A 90 -14.08 6.77 -1.52
C CYS A 90 -15.15 7.75 -2.05
N GLU A 91 -16.15 8.04 -1.22
CA GLU A 91 -17.25 8.96 -1.56
C GLU A 91 -16.78 10.41 -1.64
N ASP A 92 -16.00 10.86 -0.66
CA ASP A 92 -15.42 12.20 -0.62
C ASP A 92 -13.92 12.16 -0.28
N VAL A 93 -13.10 12.49 -1.28
CA VAL A 93 -11.64 12.56 -1.16
C VAL A 93 -11.13 13.80 -0.43
N ASN A 94 -12.01 14.76 -0.11
CA ASN A 94 -11.68 15.98 0.63
C ASN A 94 -11.96 15.88 2.12
N GLN A 95 -12.67 14.84 2.55
CA GLN A 95 -13.00 14.67 3.97
C GLN A 95 -11.72 14.55 4.80
N LEU A 96 -11.68 15.27 5.93
CA LEU A 96 -10.56 15.19 6.85
C LEU A 96 -10.59 13.87 7.65
N PRO A 97 -9.46 13.19 7.82
CA PRO A 97 -9.37 12.02 8.69
C PRO A 97 -9.53 12.42 10.17
N VAL A 98 -10.12 11.54 10.99
CA VAL A 98 -10.55 11.86 12.37
C VAL A 98 -9.41 12.35 13.28
N ARG A 99 -8.16 11.96 12.98
CA ARG A 99 -6.97 12.26 13.80
C ARG A 99 -5.90 13.08 13.07
N LEU A 100 -6.10 13.42 11.81
CA LEU A 100 -5.15 14.25 11.06
C LEU A 100 -5.91 15.44 10.50
N ASP A 101 -5.20 16.55 10.39
CA ASP A 101 -5.80 17.79 9.90
C ASP A 101 -5.63 17.98 8.39
N ASP A 102 -4.86 17.09 7.77
CA ASP A 102 -4.51 17.15 6.36
C ASP A 102 -5.46 16.32 5.53
N THR A 103 -5.90 16.87 4.40
CA THR A 103 -6.61 16.08 3.38
C THR A 103 -5.71 14.96 2.85
N PRO A 104 -6.28 13.91 2.23
CA PRO A 104 -5.50 12.92 1.50
C PRO A 104 -4.51 13.54 0.50
N LEU A 105 -4.90 14.64 -0.17
CA LEU A 105 -4.04 15.35 -1.12
C LEU A 105 -2.86 16.04 -0.44
N MET A 106 -3.09 16.75 0.67
CA MET A 106 -2.03 17.35 1.48
C MET A 106 -1.05 16.28 2.00
N SER A 107 -1.59 15.17 2.50
CA SER A 107 -0.78 14.04 2.96
C SER A 107 0.10 13.47 1.84
N ALA A 108 -0.44 13.32 0.63
CA ALA A 108 0.32 12.86 -0.53
C ALA A 108 1.41 13.85 -0.95
N ALA A 109 1.13 15.15 -0.89
CA ALA A 109 2.08 16.23 -1.15
C ALA A 109 3.24 16.22 -0.14
N TRP A 110 2.95 16.14 1.16
CA TRP A 110 3.97 16.04 2.22
C TRP A 110 4.86 14.81 2.06
N LYS A 111 4.32 13.71 1.53
CA LYS A 111 5.07 12.47 1.29
C LYS A 111 5.80 12.44 -0.06
N GLY A 112 5.58 13.42 -0.94
CA GLY A 112 6.14 13.48 -2.29
C GLY A 112 5.67 12.34 -3.19
N LEU A 113 4.39 11.96 -3.11
CA LEU A 113 3.82 10.84 -3.85
C LEU A 113 3.10 11.31 -5.12
N ASP A 114 3.86 11.73 -6.14
CA ASP A 114 3.32 12.35 -7.36
C ASP A 114 2.22 11.53 -8.06
N THR A 115 2.39 10.21 -8.13
CA THR A 115 1.38 9.31 -8.68
C THR A 115 0.07 9.37 -7.90
N VAL A 116 0.15 9.44 -6.57
CA VAL A 116 -1.03 9.53 -5.70
C VAL A 116 -1.69 10.90 -5.82
N ILE A 117 -0.89 11.97 -5.89
CA ILE A 117 -1.37 13.34 -6.09
C ILE A 117 -2.23 13.43 -7.35
N LYS A 118 -1.72 12.90 -8.48
CA LYS A 118 -2.47 12.85 -9.75
C LYS A 118 -3.79 12.11 -9.61
N LEU A 119 -3.77 10.91 -9.02
CA LEU A 119 -4.97 10.10 -8.83
C LEU A 119 -6.02 10.81 -7.96
N LEU A 120 -5.59 11.50 -6.89
CA LEU A 120 -6.49 12.24 -6.01
C LEU A 120 -7.12 13.44 -6.74
N ILE A 121 -6.34 14.18 -7.54
CA ILE A 121 -6.85 15.29 -8.36
C ILE A 121 -7.87 14.78 -9.40
N GLU A 122 -7.57 13.67 -10.08
CA GLU A 122 -8.50 13.02 -11.02
C GLU A 122 -9.81 12.61 -10.36
N LYS A 123 -9.78 12.22 -9.08
CA LYS A 123 -10.96 11.88 -8.28
C LYS A 123 -11.69 13.12 -7.71
N GLY A 124 -11.19 14.33 -7.95
CA GLY A 124 -11.83 15.58 -7.53
C GLY A 124 -11.32 16.16 -6.21
N ALA A 125 -10.08 15.85 -5.81
CA ALA A 125 -9.48 16.46 -4.63
C ALA A 125 -9.23 17.97 -4.85
N SER A 126 -9.65 18.79 -3.89
CA SER A 126 -9.48 20.23 -3.88
C SER A 126 -8.04 20.59 -3.51
N VAL A 127 -7.33 21.17 -4.49
CA VAL A 127 -5.94 21.63 -4.34
C VAL A 127 -5.84 22.78 -3.33
N ASN A 128 -6.91 23.57 -3.19
CA ASN A 128 -6.95 24.77 -2.36
C ASN A 128 -7.66 24.56 -1.03
N TYR A 129 -7.90 23.31 -0.61
CA TYR A 129 -8.43 23.04 0.73
C TYR A 129 -7.46 23.59 1.77
N LYS A 130 -7.98 24.15 2.87
CA LYS A 130 -7.18 24.70 3.97
C LYS A 130 -7.40 23.88 5.22
N ASN A 131 -6.32 23.43 5.85
CA ASN A 131 -6.36 22.79 7.16
C ASN A 131 -6.35 23.87 8.25
N ARG A 132 -6.24 23.51 9.53
CA ARG A 132 -6.18 24.49 10.62
C ARG A 132 -4.86 25.29 10.62
N HIS A 133 -3.89 24.92 9.79
CA HIS A 133 -2.62 25.62 9.62
C HIS A 133 -2.66 26.71 8.54
N GLY A 134 -3.74 26.79 7.75
CA GLY A 134 -3.96 27.82 6.72
C GLY A 134 -3.67 27.34 5.32
#